data_AF-A0A958UUZ2-F1
#
_entry.id   AF-A0A958UUZ2-F1
#
_cell.length_a   1.000
_cell.length_b   1.000
_cell.length_c   1.000
_cell.angle_alpha   90.00
_cell.angle_beta   90.00
_cell.angle_gamma   90.00
#
_symmetry.space_group_name_H-M   'P 1'
#
loop_
_entity.id
_entity.type
_entity.pdbx_description
1 polymer ?
#
loop_
_entity_poly.entity_id
_entity_poly.type
_entity_poly.pdbx_seq_one_letter_code
_entity_poly.pdbx_strand_id
1 'polypeptide(L)'
;MNNSVYGFLERMSQKGLIQTNEEILPFSRIYIAERLQKIVQNSEFRIQNSEENASTSLSMNLGGGRMSGLEKEELEFYIREFSSELKKLGFDLTGYEAKKKLIDLKSDNFGFDKYNRLRLLSYDKEDFGLFIDPVISYNYEMNEG
;
A
#
# COMPACT_ATOMS: atom_id res chain seq x y z
N MET A 1 -11.58 10.41 9.47
CA MET A 1 -10.64 10.02 8.40
C MET A 1 -10.72 8.51 8.25
N ASN A 2 -11.31 8.00 7.18
CA ASN A 2 -11.26 6.58 6.89
C ASN A 2 -9.86 6.27 6.34
N ASN A 3 -9.02 5.65 7.17
CA ASN A 3 -7.65 5.29 6.83
C ASN A 3 -7.65 4.00 5.97
N SER A 4 -8.37 4.05 4.85
CA SER A 4 -8.56 2.91 3.96
C SER A 4 -7.72 3.08 2.71
N VAL A 5 -7.30 1.94 2.15
CA VAL A 5 -6.58 1.89 0.88
C VAL A 5 -7.38 2.56 -0.24
N TYR A 6 -8.71 2.50 -0.21
CA TYR A 6 -9.59 3.18 -1.16
C TYR A 6 -9.41 4.70 -1.13
N GLY A 7 -9.46 5.31 0.06
CA GLY A 7 -9.26 6.75 0.19
C GLY A 7 -7.86 7.20 -0.22
N PHE A 8 -6.85 6.35 -0.01
CA PHE A 8 -5.50 6.60 -0.51
C PHE A 8 -5.43 6.53 -2.05
N LEU A 9 -5.95 5.47 -2.65
CA LEU A 9 -5.95 5.30 -4.12
C LEU A 9 -6.74 6.41 -4.82
N GLU A 10 -7.85 6.86 -4.25
CA GLU A 10 -8.64 7.97 -4.76
C GLU A 10 -7.82 9.27 -4.81
N ARG A 11 -7.12 9.62 -3.72
CA ARG A 11 -6.21 10.79 -3.69
C ARG A 11 -5.10 10.67 -4.73
N MET A 12 -4.51 9.48 -4.88
CA MET A 12 -3.47 9.24 -5.89
C MET A 12 -4.02 9.34 -7.32
N SER A 13 -5.27 8.93 -7.53
CA SER A 13 -6.00 9.09 -8.80
C SER A 13 -6.25 10.57 -9.12
N GLN A 14 -6.75 11.35 -8.15
CA GLN A 14 -6.95 12.80 -8.29
C GLN A 14 -5.66 13.57 -8.59
N LYS A 15 -4.52 13.08 -8.08
CA LYS A 15 -3.17 13.60 -8.40
C LYS A 15 -2.64 13.18 -9.77
N GLY A 16 -3.39 12.37 -10.51
CA GLY A 16 -3.01 11.86 -11.82
C GLY A 16 -1.88 10.83 -11.78
N LEU A 17 -1.57 10.26 -10.61
CA LEU A 17 -0.54 9.21 -10.51
C LEU A 17 -1.07 7.86 -10.99
N ILE A 18 -2.36 7.62 -10.88
CA ILE A 18 -3.03 6.43 -11.39
C ILE A 18 -4.42 6.77 -11.90
N GLN A 19 -5.07 5.79 -12.51
CA GLN A 19 -6.51 5.80 -12.72
C GLN A 19 -7.11 4.56 -12.06
N THR A 20 -8.26 4.73 -11.45
CA THR A 20 -9.05 3.65 -10.82
C THR A 20 -10.38 3.52 -11.57
N ASN A 21 -10.77 2.28 -11.90
CA ASN A 21 -12.12 2.01 -12.38
C ASN A 21 -13.03 1.74 -11.17
N GLU A 22 -14.02 2.59 -10.93
CA GLU A 22 -14.95 2.44 -9.79
C GLU A 22 -16.04 1.38 -10.03
N GLU A 23 -16.30 0.99 -11.28
CA GLU A 23 -17.34 0.01 -11.64
C GLU A 23 -17.02 -1.42 -11.13
N ILE A 24 -15.76 -1.67 -10.80
CA ILE A 24 -15.27 -2.98 -10.34
C ILE A 24 -15.10 -3.04 -8.81
N LEU A 25 -15.74 -2.15 -8.07
CA LEU A 25 -15.75 -2.21 -6.61
C LEU A 25 -16.54 -3.44 -6.11
N PRO A 26 -16.07 -4.13 -5.06
CA PRO A 26 -14.82 -3.92 -4.32
C PRO A 26 -13.59 -4.41 -5.11
N PHE A 27 -12.47 -3.70 -4.98
CA PHE A 27 -11.24 -4.05 -5.69
C PHE A 27 -10.63 -5.36 -5.16
N SER A 28 -10.16 -6.21 -6.07
CA SER A 28 -9.36 -7.37 -5.71
C SER A 28 -8.02 -6.93 -5.11
N ARG A 29 -7.46 -7.72 -4.19
CA ARG A 29 -6.15 -7.43 -3.58
C ARG A 29 -5.03 -7.31 -4.62
N ILE A 30 -5.09 -8.13 -5.67
CA ILE A 30 -4.14 -8.08 -6.79
C ILE A 30 -4.29 -6.76 -7.55
N TYR A 31 -5.52 -6.34 -7.84
CA TYR A 31 -5.76 -5.05 -8.49
C TYR A 31 -5.22 -3.88 -7.67
N ILE A 32 -5.43 -3.90 -6.34
CA ILE A 32 -4.86 -2.90 -5.43
C ILE A 32 -3.33 -2.89 -5.52
N ALA A 33 -2.69 -4.06 -5.47
CA ALA A 33 -1.24 -4.20 -5.58
C ALA A 33 -0.70 -3.65 -6.91
N GLU A 34 -1.36 -3.94 -8.03
CA GLU A 34 -1.00 -3.35 -9.34
C GLU A 34 -1.07 -1.82 -9.33
N ARG A 35 -2.07 -1.24 -8.67
CA ARG A 35 -2.19 0.23 -8.56
C ARG A 35 -1.09 0.81 -7.69
N LEU A 36 -0.75 0.16 -6.58
CA LEU A 36 0.37 0.57 -5.73
C LEU A 36 1.70 0.54 -6.50
N GLN A 37 1.97 -0.52 -7.27
CA GLN A 37 3.14 -0.62 -8.13
C GLN A 37 3.20 0.54 -9.15
N LYS A 38 2.06 0.86 -9.78
CA LYS A 38 1.98 2.00 -10.72
C LYS A 38 2.23 3.35 -10.04
N ILE A 39 1.76 3.54 -8.81
CA ILE A 39 2.05 4.76 -8.03
C ILE A 39 3.56 4.91 -7.85
N VAL A 40 4.26 3.84 -7.44
CA VAL A 40 5.72 3.87 -7.26
C VAL A 40 6.41 4.27 -8.57
N GLN A 41 6.13 3.56 -9.67
CA GLN A 41 6.73 3.81 -10.99
C GLN A 41 6.49 5.25 -11.47
N ASN A 42 5.25 5.74 -11.38
CA ASN A 42 4.90 7.08 -11.82
C ASN A 42 5.46 8.15 -10.89
N SER A 43 5.66 7.85 -9.60
CA SER A 43 6.28 8.78 -8.66
C SER A 43 7.78 8.95 -8.95
N GLU A 44 8.49 7.88 -9.27
CA GLU A 44 9.92 7.89 -9.59
C GLU A 44 10.19 8.60 -10.93
N PHE A 45 9.38 8.30 -11.95
CA PHE A 45 9.47 8.97 -13.25
C PHE A 45 9.34 10.51 -13.13
N ARG A 46 8.46 11.00 -12.25
CA ARG A 46 8.26 12.44 -12.05
C ARG A 46 9.44 13.12 -11.35
N ILE A 47 10.17 12.40 -10.50
CA ILE A 47 11.35 12.94 -9.82
C ILE A 47 12.47 13.18 -10.84
N GLN A 48 12.76 12.18 -11.69
CA GLN A 48 13.78 12.27 -12.74
C GLN A 48 13.51 13.43 -13.71
N ASN A 49 12.27 13.57 -14.18
CA ASN A 49 11.91 14.67 -15.08
C ASN A 49 11.91 16.05 -14.39
N SER A 50 11.75 16.12 -13.06
CA SER A 50 11.79 17.40 -12.33
C SER A 50 13.20 17.95 -12.16
N GLU A 51 14.21 17.08 -12.14
CA GLU A 51 15.62 17.46 -11.99
C GLU A 51 16.21 17.96 -13.32
N GLU A 52 15.79 17.41 -14.46
CA GLU A 52 16.18 17.91 -15.79
C GLU A 52 15.50 19.25 -16.16
N ASN A 53 14.25 19.46 -15.73
CA ASN A 53 13.45 20.63 -16.13
C ASN A 53 13.54 21.84 -15.17
N ALA A 54 14.35 21.77 -14.10
CA ALA A 54 14.55 22.89 -13.16
C ALA A 54 15.25 24.12 -13.79
N SER A 55 15.76 24.01 -15.02
CA SER A 55 16.40 25.12 -15.74
C SER A 55 15.47 25.94 -16.62
N THR A 56 14.23 25.49 -16.91
CA THR A 56 13.39 26.14 -17.93
C THR A 56 11.94 26.29 -17.46
N SER A 57 11.70 27.40 -16.74
CA SER A 57 10.52 28.29 -16.78
C SER A 57 9.07 27.76 -16.80
N LEU A 58 8.26 28.41 -15.93
CA LEU A 58 6.79 28.57 -15.93
C LEU A 58 5.91 27.37 -15.59
N SER A 59 5.43 27.37 -14.34
CA SER A 59 4.42 26.45 -13.82
C SER A 59 3.02 26.75 -14.39
N MET A 60 2.65 26.02 -15.44
CA MET A 60 1.23 25.76 -15.73
C MET A 60 0.68 24.77 -14.70
N ASN A 61 -0.48 25.11 -14.14
CA ASN A 61 -1.15 24.44 -13.05
C ASN A 61 -1.77 23.10 -13.53
N LEU A 62 -0.97 22.04 -13.58
CA LEU A 62 -1.45 20.66 -13.67
C LEU A 62 -1.46 20.09 -12.25
N GLY A 63 -2.65 19.77 -11.74
CA GLY A 63 -2.93 19.32 -10.37
C GLY A 63 -2.26 18.01 -9.91
N GLY A 64 -1.16 17.60 -10.54
CA GLY A 64 -0.30 16.56 -10.01
C GLY A 64 0.70 17.15 -9.03
N GLY A 65 0.35 17.28 -7.75
CA GLY A 65 1.33 17.60 -6.72
C GLY A 65 2.33 16.45 -6.53
N ARG A 66 3.59 16.78 -6.16
CA ARG A 66 4.51 15.78 -5.57
C ARG A 66 3.83 15.15 -4.35
N MET A 67 4.10 13.87 -4.07
CA MET A 67 3.56 13.21 -2.88
C MET A 67 4.05 13.90 -1.61
N SER A 68 3.15 14.13 -0.66
CA SER A 68 3.50 14.64 0.67
C SER A 68 4.29 13.60 1.46
N GLY A 69 4.97 14.01 2.53
CA GLY A 69 5.66 13.06 3.42
C GLY A 69 4.73 11.98 3.96
N LEU A 70 3.53 12.39 4.40
CA LEU A 70 2.51 11.47 4.91
C LEU A 70 2.02 10.47 3.85
N GLU A 71 1.81 10.93 2.61
CA GLU A 71 1.39 10.04 1.52
C GLU A 71 2.44 9.01 1.16
N LYS A 72 3.73 9.34 1.32
CA LYS A 72 4.82 8.38 1.15
C LYS A 72 4.82 7.33 2.25
N GLU A 73 4.58 7.74 3.50
CA GLU A 73 4.44 6.82 4.62
C GLU A 73 3.23 5.89 4.45
N GLU A 74 2.10 6.42 3.98
CA GLU A 74 0.92 5.62 3.63
C GLU A 74 1.24 4.64 2.49
N LEU A 75 1.95 5.08 1.45
CA LEU A 75 2.37 4.20 0.35
C LEU A 75 3.25 3.06 0.86
N GLU A 76 4.26 3.35 1.68
CA GLU A 76 5.11 2.32 2.30
C GLU A 76 4.29 1.35 3.14
N PHE A 77 3.34 1.87 3.93
CA PHE A 77 2.44 1.06 4.73
C PHE A 77 1.61 0.11 3.85
N TYR A 78 0.98 0.60 2.78
CA TYR A 78 0.20 -0.25 1.88
C TYR A 78 1.08 -1.23 1.09
N ILE A 79 2.30 -0.87 0.72
CA ILE A 79 3.23 -1.81 0.09
C ILE A 79 3.57 -2.97 1.03
N ARG A 80 3.77 -2.70 2.32
CA ARG A 80 3.95 -3.74 3.35
C ARG A 80 2.72 -4.62 3.49
N GLU A 81 1.54 -4.00 3.56
CA GLU A 81 0.25 -4.69 3.72
C GLU A 81 -0.04 -5.65 2.56
N PHE A 82 0.21 -5.21 1.32
CA PHE A 82 -0.02 -5.96 0.08
C PHE A 82 1.24 -6.65 -0.46
N SER A 83 2.25 -6.86 0.39
CA SER A 83 3.54 -7.46 -0.02
C SER A 83 3.40 -8.86 -0.61
N SER A 84 2.41 -9.65 -0.18
CA SER A 84 2.18 -11.00 -0.72
C SER A 84 1.72 -10.95 -2.17
N GLU A 85 0.84 -10.02 -2.51
CA GLU A 85 0.35 -9.79 -3.87
C GLU A 85 1.44 -9.15 -4.73
N LEU A 86 2.17 -8.17 -4.19
CA LEU A 86 3.27 -7.51 -4.88
C LEU A 86 4.42 -8.48 -5.22
N LYS A 87 4.76 -9.40 -4.31
CA LYS A 87 5.74 -10.46 -4.56
C LYS A 87 5.32 -11.34 -5.73
N LYS A 88 4.03 -11.69 -5.83
CA LYS A 88 3.48 -12.47 -6.96
C LYS A 88 3.54 -11.72 -8.28
N LEU A 89 3.44 -10.39 -8.25
CA LEU A 89 3.58 -9.52 -9.42
C LEU A 89 5.06 -9.28 -9.80
N GLY A 90 6.02 -9.82 -9.05
CA GLY A 90 7.46 -9.63 -9.28
C GLY A 90 7.99 -8.26 -8.83
N PHE A 91 7.30 -7.58 -7.92
CA PHE A 91 7.75 -6.31 -7.37
C PHE A 91 8.88 -6.51 -6.35
N ASP A 92 9.93 -5.70 -6.43
CA ASP A 92 11.04 -5.73 -5.47
C ASP A 92 10.62 -5.09 -4.14
N LEU A 93 10.58 -5.91 -3.09
CA LEU A 93 10.16 -5.52 -1.75
C LEU A 93 11.33 -5.26 -0.79
N THR A 94 12.57 -5.38 -1.24
CA THR A 94 13.77 -5.25 -0.39
C THR A 94 13.84 -3.89 0.32
N GLY A 95 13.40 -2.81 -0.34
CA GLY A 95 13.36 -1.46 0.24
C GLY A 95 12.22 -1.21 1.24
N TYR A 96 11.26 -2.12 1.35
CA TYR A 96 10.01 -1.90 2.10
C TYR A 96 9.90 -2.74 3.38
N GLU A 97 10.95 -3.46 3.75
CA GLU A 97 10.96 -4.24 4.99
C GLU A 97 10.81 -3.35 6.23
N ALA A 98 10.18 -3.88 7.27
CA ALA A 98 9.97 -3.13 8.50
C ALA A 98 11.31 -2.92 9.21
N LYS A 99 11.74 -1.66 9.34
CA LYS A 99 13.00 -1.28 10.01
C LYS A 99 13.11 -1.79 11.45
N LYS A 100 11.98 -2.02 12.11
CA LYS A 100 11.89 -2.59 13.45
C LYS A 100 10.63 -3.45 13.55
N LYS A 101 10.79 -4.73 13.90
CA LYS A 101 9.64 -5.57 14.28
C LYS A 101 9.01 -5.00 15.55
N LEU A 102 7.69 -4.82 15.55
CA LEU A 102 6.94 -4.36 16.72
C LEU A 102 7.09 -5.36 17.88
N ILE A 103 7.00 -6.65 17.58
CA ILE A 103 7.17 -7.76 18.52
C ILE A 103 7.91 -8.89 17.78
N ASP A 104 9.03 -9.35 18.32
CA ASP A 104 9.78 -10.48 17.75
C ASP A 104 9.45 -11.78 18.49
N LEU A 105 8.60 -12.61 17.89
CA LEU A 105 8.11 -13.85 18.49
C LEU A 105 9.02 -15.07 18.24
N LYS A 106 10.20 -14.89 17.62
CA LYS A 106 11.19 -15.95 17.31
C LYS A 106 10.60 -17.19 16.60
N SER A 107 9.47 -17.04 15.93
CA SER A 107 8.77 -18.07 15.18
C SER A 107 8.38 -17.48 13.83
N ASP A 108 8.67 -18.19 12.75
CA ASP A 108 8.31 -17.78 11.39
C ASP A 108 6.84 -18.12 11.03
N ASN A 109 6.20 -18.97 11.84
CA ASN A 109 4.85 -19.48 11.60
C ASN A 109 3.76 -18.73 12.37
N PHE A 110 4.14 -17.94 13.38
CA PHE A 110 3.24 -17.22 14.26
C PHE A 110 3.89 -15.91 14.70
N GLY A 111 3.21 -14.78 14.46
CA GLY A 111 3.63 -13.47 14.95
C GLY A 111 3.75 -12.41 13.85
N PHE A 112 4.69 -11.50 14.01
CA PHE A 112 4.91 -10.41 13.06
C PHE A 112 5.85 -10.86 11.95
N ASP A 113 5.39 -10.76 10.71
CA ASP A 113 6.24 -11.01 9.54
C ASP A 113 7.27 -9.88 9.34
N LYS A 114 8.13 -10.03 8.33
CA LYS A 114 9.14 -9.01 7.96
C LYS A 114 8.55 -7.66 7.50
N TYR A 115 7.23 -7.60 7.29
CA TYR A 115 6.49 -6.40 6.93
C TYR A 115 5.62 -5.89 8.10
N ASN A 116 5.82 -6.43 9.31
CA ASN A 116 5.11 -6.05 10.52
C ASN A 116 3.60 -6.36 10.51
N ARG A 117 3.17 -7.34 9.72
CA ARG A 117 1.80 -7.85 9.76
C ARG A 117 1.69 -8.94 10.80
N LEU A 118 0.69 -8.83 11.67
CA LEU A 118 0.36 -9.88 12.61
C LEU A 118 -0.31 -11.04 11.86
N ARG A 119 0.30 -12.23 11.93
CA ARG A 119 -0.24 -13.46 11.38
C ARG A 119 -0.40 -14.51 12.47
N LEU A 120 -1.60 -15.03 12.63
CA LEU A 120 -1.86 -16.10 13.60
C LEU A 120 -1.30 -17.42 13.10
N LEU A 121 -1.40 -17.68 11.80
CA LEU A 121 -0.74 -18.80 11.17
C LEU A 121 -0.38 -18.45 9.73
N SER A 122 0.87 -18.70 9.33
CA SER A 122 1.34 -18.49 7.97
C SER A 122 2.12 -19.68 7.44
N TYR A 123 1.78 -20.10 6.23
CA TYR A 123 2.54 -21.06 5.45
C TYR A 123 2.75 -20.47 4.06
N ASP A 124 3.99 -20.11 3.70
CA ASP A 124 4.32 -19.51 2.39
C ASP A 124 5.34 -20.40 1.66
N LYS A 125 4.95 -20.89 0.48
CA LYS A 125 5.83 -21.55 -0.49
C LYS A 125 5.78 -20.81 -1.82
N GLU A 126 6.74 -21.09 -2.71
CA GLU A 126 6.85 -20.42 -4.02
C GLU A 126 5.55 -20.45 -4.83
N ASP A 127 4.84 -21.58 -4.80
CA ASP A 127 3.61 -21.78 -5.58
C ASP A 127 2.32 -21.38 -4.85
N PHE A 128 2.32 -21.40 -3.51
CA PHE A 128 1.12 -21.08 -2.73
C PHE A 128 1.43 -20.61 -1.32
N GLY A 129 0.56 -19.71 -0.82
CA GLY A 129 0.59 -19.22 0.55
C GLY A 129 -0.77 -19.36 1.23
N LEU A 130 -0.80 -19.90 2.44
CA LEU A 130 -1.97 -20.01 3.31
C LEU A 130 -1.75 -19.16 4.56
N PHE A 131 -2.70 -18.28 4.85
CA PHE A 131 -2.64 -17.33 5.95
C PHE A 131 -3.95 -17.35 6.71
N ILE A 132 -3.89 -17.40 8.04
CA ILE A 132 -5.04 -17.34 8.93
C ILE A 132 -4.85 -16.14 9.83
N ASP A 133 -5.70 -15.13 9.66
CA ASP A 133 -5.62 -13.85 10.37
C ASP A 133 -7.00 -13.55 11.00
N PRO A 134 -7.10 -13.32 12.32
CA PRO A 134 -8.37 -13.01 12.98
C PRO A 134 -8.85 -11.59 12.65
N VAL A 135 -10.16 -11.44 12.42
CA VAL A 135 -10.84 -10.14 12.33
C VAL A 135 -11.65 -9.94 13.60
N ILE A 136 -11.35 -8.90 14.38
CA ILE A 136 -12.06 -8.55 15.61
C ILE A 136 -12.95 -7.35 15.33
N SER A 137 -14.27 -7.51 15.49
CA SER A 137 -15.26 -6.43 15.41
C SER A 137 -16.09 -6.38 16.69
N TYR A 138 -16.36 -5.18 17.19
CA TYR A 138 -17.26 -4.95 18.33
C TYR A 138 -18.37 -3.99 17.91
N ASN A 139 -19.63 -4.40 18.05
CA ASN A 139 -20.80 -3.55 17.84
C ASN A 139 -21.47 -3.32 19.21
N TYR A 140 -21.65 -2.07 19.61
CA TYR A 140 -22.40 -1.71 20.80
C TYR A 140 -23.82 -1.31 20.39
N GLU A 141 -24.80 -2.16 20.68
CA GLU A 141 -26.22 -1.81 20.50
C GLU A 141 -26.75 -1.21 21.81
N MET A 142 -27.14 0.08 21.75
CA MET A 142 -27.95 0.69 22.81
C MET A 142 -29.39 0.20 22.62
N ASN A 143 -29.89 -0.63 23.54
CA ASN A 143 -31.33 -0.83 23.67
C ASN A 143 -31.91 0.40 24.36
N GLU A 144 -32.64 1.23 23.62
CA GLU A 144 -33.54 2.23 24.21
C GLU A 144 -34.74 1.48 24.80
N GLY A 145 -34.90 1.54 26.12
CA GLY A 145 -36.04 1.03 26.88
C GLY A 145 -36.96 2.15 27.34
#